data_AF-A0A7Y4QA06-F1
#
_entry.id   AF-A0A7Y4QA06-F1
#
_cell.length_a   1.000
_cell.length_b   1.000
_cell.length_c   1.000
_cell.angle_alpha   90.00
_cell.angle_beta   90.00
_cell.angle_gamma   90.00
#
_symmetry.space_group_name_H-M   'P 1'
#
loop_
_entity.id
_entity.type
_entity.pdbx_description
1 polymer ?
#
loop_
_entity_poly.entity_id
_entity_poly.type
_entity_poly.pdbx_seq_one_letter_code
_entity_poly.pdbx_strand_id
1 'polypeptide(L)' 'MFSFLKKDPLQALENKRKKLLEEAMHVQRSGDLKLYAAKMEAIDKLEKEIEDLRTKSA' A
#
# COMPACT_ATOMS: atom_id res chain seq x y z
N MET A 1 12.14 -20.66 15.91
CA MET A 1 11.41 -21.00 14.66
C MET A 1 11.57 -19.87 13.64
N PHE A 2 12.79 -19.68 13.09
CA PHE A 2 13.16 -18.50 12.29
C PHE A 2 13.41 -18.86 10.81
N SER A 3 12.47 -19.57 10.18
CA SER A 3 12.57 -19.88 8.74
C SER A 3 11.84 -18.87 7.83
N PHE A 4 11.28 -17.79 8.38
CA PHE A 4 10.30 -16.94 7.67
C PHE A 4 10.84 -15.64 7.07
N LEU A 5 12.17 -15.44 7.03
CA LEU A 5 12.79 -14.20 6.54
C LEU A 5 13.05 -14.15 5.03
N LYS A 6 12.36 -14.97 4.22
CA LYS A 6 12.22 -14.64 2.80
C LYS A 6 11.15 -13.54 2.71
N LYS A 7 11.59 -12.28 2.77
CA LYS A 7 10.75 -11.11 2.47
C LYS A 7 10.30 -11.27 1.03
N ASP A 8 9.05 -11.69 0.84
CA ASP A 8 8.38 -11.53 -0.44
C ASP A 8 8.18 -10.02 -0.68
N PRO A 9 8.86 -9.44 -1.70
CA PRO A 9 8.74 -8.01 -1.99
C PRO A 9 7.28 -7.63 -2.31
N LEU A 10 6.51 -8.52 -2.92
CA LEU A 10 5.09 -8.30 -3.18
C LEU A 10 4.30 -8.21 -1.87
N GLN A 11 4.51 -9.16 -0.96
CA GLN A 11 3.86 -9.16 0.35
C GLN A 11 4.20 -7.89 1.16
N ALA A 12 5.44 -7.39 1.04
CA ALA A 12 5.86 -6.16 1.70
C ALA A 12 5.10 -4.93 1.18
N LEU A 13 4.92 -4.81 -0.14
CA LEU A 13 4.16 -3.72 -0.74
C LEU A 13 2.66 -3.81 -0.40
N GLU A 14 2.08 -5.02 -0.41
CA GLU A 14 0.68 -5.22 -0.02
C GLU A 14 0.43 -4.79 1.43
N ASN A 15 1.34 -5.11 2.34
CA ASN A 15 1.25 -4.68 3.73
C ASN A 15 1.35 -3.15 3.87
N LYS A 16 2.24 -2.51 3.09
CA LYS A 16 2.34 -1.06 3.03
C LYS A 16 1.05 -0.42 2.50
N ARG A 17 0.44 -1.00 1.46
CA ARG A 17 -0.84 -0.55 0.90
C ARG A 17 -1.97 -0.62 1.93
N LYS A 18 -2.09 -1.74 2.65
CA LYS A 18 -3.09 -1.90 3.72
C LYS A 18 -2.96 -0.81 4.79
N LYS A 19 -1.74 -0.53 5.24
CA LYS A 19 -1.48 0.52 6.21
C LYS A 19 -1.87 1.91 5.70
N LEU A 20 -1.52 2.24 4.45
CA LEU A 20 -1.88 3.53 3.85
C LEU A 20 -3.39 3.69 3.70
N LEU A 21 -4.11 2.62 3.35
CA LEU A 21 -5.58 2.63 3.26
C LEU A 21 -6.22 2.86 4.64
N GLU A 22 -5.70 2.22 5.68
CA GLU A 22 -6.17 2.44 7.05
C GLU A 22 -5.97 3.91 7.47
N GLU A 23 -4.79 4.47 7.23
CA GLU A 23 -4.51 5.88 7.48
C GLU A 23 -5.44 6.79 6.66
N ALA A 24 -5.66 6.49 5.38
CA ALA A 24 -6.56 7.26 4.51
C ALA A 24 -8.00 7.23 5.03
N MET A 25 -8.48 6.10 5.55
CA MET A 25 -9.80 6.01 6.19
C MET A 25 -9.92 6.94 7.41
N HIS A 26 -8.88 7.03 8.24
CA HIS A 26 -8.89 7.95 9.38
C HIS A 26 -8.94 9.41 8.92
N VAL A 27 -8.18 9.76 7.87
CA VAL A 27 -8.18 11.12 7.29
C VAL A 27 -9.52 11.46 6.61
N GLN A 28 -10.13 10.48 5.94
CA GLN A 28 -11.47 10.65 5.36
C GLN A 28 -12.48 10.98 6.46
N ARG A 29 -12.45 10.24 7.58
CA ARG A 29 -13.34 10.47 8.73
C ARG A 29 -13.09 11.79 9.44
N SER A 30 -11.87 12.34 9.38
CA SER A 30 -11.59 13.66 9.92
C SER A 30 -12.07 14.80 9.01
N GLY A 31 -12.46 14.50 7.77
CA GLY A 31 -12.92 15.50 6.80
C GLY A 31 -11.80 16.28 6.10
N ASP A 32 -10.53 15.90 6.28
CA ASP A 32 -9.41 16.55 5.58
C ASP A 32 -9.26 15.99 4.17
N LEU A 33 -10.07 16.54 3.25
CA LEU A 33 -10.13 16.09 1.86
C LEU A 33 -8.81 16.28 1.11
N LYS A 34 -8.03 17.31 1.45
CA LYS A 34 -6.74 17.58 0.79
C LYS A 34 -5.72 16.52 1.17
N LEU A 35 -5.61 16.21 2.46
CA LEU A 35 -4.73 15.15 2.94
C LEU A 35 -5.21 13.77 2.46
N TYR A 36 -6.52 13.54 2.43
CA TYR A 36 -7.09 12.30 1.90
C TYR A 36 -6.70 12.10 0.43
N ALA A 37 -6.87 13.13 -0.42
CA ALA A 37 -6.49 13.08 -1.82
C ALA A 37 -5.00 12.76 -2.00
N ALA A 38 -4.12 13.40 -1.22
CA ALA A 38 -2.69 13.12 -1.26
C ALA A 38 -2.35 11.67 -0.84
N LYS A 39 -3.06 11.12 0.15
CA LYS A 39 -2.91 9.71 0.56
C LYS A 39 -3.39 8.75 -0.53
N MET A 40 -4.52 9.05 -1.18
CA MET A 40 -5.04 8.23 -2.28
C MET A 40 -4.10 8.24 -3.49
N GLU A 41 -3.51 9.38 -3.85
CA GLU A 41 -2.50 9.43 -4.92
C GLU A 41 -1.28 8.55 -4.62
N ALA A 42 -0.84 8.51 -3.35
CA ALA A 42 0.24 7.63 -2.92
C ALA A 42 -0.14 6.14 -2.98
N ILE A 43 -1.39 5.80 -2.65
CA ILE A 43 -1.93 4.44 -2.77
C ILE A 43 -1.98 4.00 -4.25
N ASP A 44 -2.47 4.86 -5.14
CA ASP A 44 -2.55 4.55 -6.58
C ASP A 44 -1.16 4.25 -7.18
N LYS A 45 -0.14 5.05 -6.79
CA LYS A 45 1.26 4.80 -7.22
C LYS A 45 1.76 3.45 -6.71
N LEU A 46 1.44 3.10 -5.46
CA LEU A 46 1.84 1.83 -4.86
C LEU A 46 1.11 0.63 -5.49
N GLU A 47 -0.15 0.79 -5.89
CA GLU A 47 -0.92 -0.24 -6.59
C GLU A 47 -0.30 -0.57 -7.95
N LYS A 48 0.14 0.45 -8.70
CA LYS A 48 0.87 0.25 -9.96
C LYS A 48 2.17 -0.52 -9.74
N GLU A 49 2.93 -0.20 -8.68
CA GLU A 49 4.16 -0.93 -8.33
C GLU A 49 3.87 -2.41 -8.00
N ILE A 50 2.77 -2.68 -7.29
CA ILE A 50 2.31 -4.03 -6.98
C ILE A 50 1.94 -4.79 -8.26
N GLU A 51 1.22 -4.16 -9.18
CA GLU A 51 0.82 -4.74 -10.47
C GLU A 51 2.04 -5.03 -11.35
N ASP A 52 2.98 -4.10 -11.43
CA ASP A 52 4.25 -4.27 -12.15
C ASP A 52 5.07 -5.44 -11.60
N LEU A 53 5.09 -5.64 -10.28
CA LEU A 53 5.78 -6.79 -9.68
C LEU A 53 5.04 -8.10 -9.91
N ARG A 54 3.70 -8.11 -9.87
CA ARG A 54 2.89 -9.30 -10.17
C ARG A 54 3.08 -9.76 -11.62
N THR A 55 3.09 -8.82 -12.56
CA THR A 55 3.28 -9.12 -13.98
C THR A 55 4.70 -9.59 -14.29
N LYS A 56 5.74 -9.04 -13.63
CA LYS A 56 7.13 -9.50 -13.77
C LYS A 56 7.41 -10.85 -13.10
N SER A 57 6.59 -11.25 -12.13
CA SER A 57 6.75 -12.51 -11.39
C SER A 57 5.90 -13.66 -11.98
N ALA A 58 5.08 -13.38 -13.00
CA ALA A 58 4.28 -14.34 -13.77
C ALA A 58 5.06 -14.84 -14.99
#